data_AF-A0A0B8NZQ4-F1
#
_entry.id   AF-A0A0B8NZQ4-F1
#
_cell.length_a   1.000
_cell.length_b   1.000
_cell.length_c   1.000
_cell.angle_alpha   90.00
_cell.angle_beta   90.00
_cell.angle_gamma   90.00
#
_symmetry.space_group_name_H-M   'P 1'
#
loop_
_entity.id
_entity.type
_entity.pdbx_description
1 polymer ?
#
loop_
_entity_poly.entity_id
_entity_poly.type
_entity_poly.pdbx_seq_one_letter_code
_entity_poly.pdbx_strand_id
1 'polypeptide(L)'
;MQEWLANPELMEADADAEYAHIIEIDLAEIDEPILCAPNDPDDARLLSEVQGTEIDEVFIGSCMTNIGHFRAQVSFLKTSVVNWIHVYGWLRQLRWTAIS
;
A
#
# COMPACT_ATOMS: atom_id res chain seq x y z
N MET A 1 0.45 27.28 6.87
CA MET A 1 -0.44 26.80 5.79
C MET A 1 -1.10 27.93 5.02
N GLN A 2 -1.76 28.91 5.67
CA GLN A 2 -2.45 30.01 4.97
C GLN A 2 -1.53 30.83 4.04
N GLU A 3 -0.30 31.11 4.48
CA GLU A 3 0.69 31.82 3.66
C GLU A 3 1.08 31.03 2.40
N TRP A 4 1.29 29.72 2.52
CA TRP A 4 1.55 28.86 1.36
C TRP A 4 0.32 28.72 0.44
N LEU A 5 -0.90 28.69 0.99
CA LEU A 5 -2.13 28.69 0.19
C LEU A 5 -2.35 30.02 -0.55
N ALA A 6 -1.83 31.13 -0.02
CA ALA A 6 -1.89 32.44 -0.67
C ALA A 6 -0.86 32.58 -1.82
N ASN A 7 0.27 31.85 -1.75
CA ASN A 7 1.25 31.76 -2.83
C ASN A 7 1.83 30.33 -2.95
N PRO A 8 1.11 29.40 -3.61
CA PRO A 8 1.50 27.99 -3.63
C PRO A 8 2.61 27.76 -4.66
N GLU A 9 3.86 27.87 -4.21
CA GLU A 9 5.04 27.52 -5.00
C GLU A 9 5.55 26.13 -4.60
N LEU A 10 5.90 25.34 -5.61
CA LEU A 10 6.54 24.03 -5.48
C LEU A 10 7.91 24.08 -6.16
N MET A 11 8.88 23.36 -5.59
CA MET A 11 10.18 23.17 -6.22
C MET A 11 10.08 22.05 -7.25
N GLU A 12 10.77 22.22 -8.38
CA GLU A 12 10.93 21.21 -9.42
C GLU A 12 12.43 20.92 -9.59
N ALA A 13 12.75 19.73 -10.09
CA ALA A 13 14.13 19.40 -10.43
C ALA A 13 14.59 20.21 -11.66
N ASP A 14 15.86 20.61 -11.69
CA ASP A 14 16.44 21.27 -12.85
C ASP A 14 16.45 20.34 -14.07
N ALA A 15 16.27 20.91 -15.28
CA ALA A 15 16.19 20.13 -16.52
C ALA A 15 17.51 19.42 -16.89
N ASP A 16 18.63 19.86 -16.32
CA ASP A 16 19.99 19.34 -16.51
C ASP A 16 20.54 18.64 -15.25
N ALA A 17 19.67 18.26 -14.32
CA ALA A 17 20.08 17.49 -13.14
C ALA A 17 20.71 16.13 -13.53
N GLU A 18 21.90 15.86 -13.01
CA GLU A 18 22.61 14.59 -13.23
C GLU A 18 22.28 13.57 -12.11
N TYR A 19 22.03 12.32 -12.52
CA TYR A 19 21.70 11.21 -11.60
C TYR A 19 22.73 10.09 -11.72
N ALA A 20 23.08 9.45 -10.61
CA ALA A 20 24.01 8.31 -10.62
C ALA A 20 23.48 7.11 -11.42
N HIS A 21 22.15 6.88 -11.35
CA HIS A 21 21.46 5.83 -12.08
C HIS A 21 20.04 6.31 -12.43
N ILE A 22 19.56 5.92 -13.61
CA ILE A 22 18.19 6.14 -14.07
C ILE A 22 17.58 4.77 -14.35
N ILE A 23 16.44 4.49 -13.72
CA ILE A 23 15.66 3.27 -13.91
C ILE A 23 14.30 3.71 -14.47
N GLU A 24 14.03 3.36 -15.72
CA GLU A 24 12.75 3.59 -16.37
C GLU A 24 11.87 2.35 -16.17
N ILE A 25 10.65 2.55 -15.69
CA ILE A 25 9.69 1.47 -15.42
C ILE A 25 8.49 1.71 -16.32
N ASP A 26 8.24 0.80 -17.28
CA ASP A 26 7.02 0.83 -18.09
C ASP A 26 5.86 0.19 -17.33
N LEU A 27 4.83 0.98 -17.05
CA LEU A 27 3.64 0.52 -16.34
C LEU A 27 2.83 -0.51 -17.15
N ALA A 28 2.99 -0.55 -18.48
CA ALA A 28 2.32 -1.53 -19.32
C ALA A 28 2.90 -2.95 -19.16
N GLU A 29 4.14 -3.06 -18.67
CA GLU A 29 4.80 -4.35 -18.40
C GLU A 29 4.40 -4.95 -17.04
N ILE A 30 3.73 -4.19 -16.18
CA ILE A 30 3.24 -4.68 -14.87
C ILE A 30 1.81 -5.18 -15.03
N ASP A 31 1.66 -6.46 -15.38
CA ASP A 31 0.38 -7.14 -15.60
C ASP A 31 -0.09 -7.99 -14.41
N GLU A 32 0.79 -8.25 -13.45
CA GLU A 32 0.51 -9.03 -12.24
C GLU A 32 0.87 -8.29 -10.94
N PRO A 33 0.21 -8.60 -9.81
CA PRO A 33 0.63 -8.11 -8.49
C PRO A 33 2.02 -8.61 -8.11
N ILE A 34 2.83 -7.72 -7.54
CA ILE A 34 4.17 -8.02 -7.04
C ILE A 34 4.13 -8.10 -5.51
N LEU A 35 4.74 -9.13 -4.94
CA LEU A 35 4.79 -9.38 -3.50
C LEU A 35 6.25 -9.53 -3.05
N CYS A 36 6.57 -9.04 -1.85
CA CYS A 36 7.86 -9.34 -1.22
C CYS A 36 7.77 -10.68 -0.48
N ALA A 37 8.72 -11.57 -0.72
CA ALA A 37 8.79 -12.88 -0.06
C ALA A 37 9.04 -12.75 1.45
N PRO A 38 8.77 -13.80 2.25
CA PRO A 38 8.89 -13.72 3.69
C PRO A 38 10.30 -13.32 4.16
N ASN A 39 10.35 -12.35 5.07
CA ASN A 39 11.53 -11.87 5.80
C ASN A 39 12.54 -11.02 5.01
N ASP A 40 12.30 -10.74 3.72
CA ASP A 40 13.16 -9.87 2.91
C ASP A 40 12.32 -8.87 2.09
N PRO A 41 12.39 -7.56 2.36
CA PRO A 41 11.65 -6.57 1.59
C PRO A 41 12.15 -6.42 0.14
N ASP A 42 13.37 -6.86 -0.16
CA ASP A 42 13.98 -6.73 -1.50
C ASP A 42 13.74 -7.97 -2.39
N ASP A 43 13.24 -9.07 -1.83
CA ASP A 43 12.87 -10.29 -2.58
C ASP A 43 11.48 -10.15 -3.22
N ALA A 44 11.37 -9.30 -4.25
CA ALA A 44 10.15 -9.06 -5.00
C ALA A 44 9.87 -10.20 -6.00
N ARG A 45 8.66 -10.77 -5.93
CA ARG A 45 8.19 -11.90 -6.74
C ARG A 45 6.82 -11.65 -7.34
N LEU A 46 6.53 -12.31 -8.46
CA LEU A 46 5.20 -12.23 -9.09
C LEU A 46 4.21 -13.11 -8.33
N LEU A 47 2.93 -12.71 -8.32
CA LEU A 47 1.87 -13.50 -7.70
C LEU A 47 1.81 -14.92 -8.26
N SER A 48 1.98 -15.09 -9.58
CA SER A 48 1.99 -16.40 -10.24
C SER A 48 3.02 -17.37 -9.69
N GLU A 49 4.12 -16.90 -9.09
CA GLU A 49 5.20 -17.72 -8.53
C GLU A 49 4.89 -18.21 -7.11
N VAL A 50 4.10 -17.46 -6.35
CA VAL A 50 3.86 -17.70 -4.91
C VAL A 50 2.39 -17.99 -4.57
N GLN A 51 1.50 -17.95 -5.56
CA GLN A 51 0.09 -18.26 -5.40
C GLN A 51 -0.14 -19.67 -4.83
N GLY A 52 -1.21 -19.83 -4.04
CA GLY A 52 -1.54 -21.09 -3.38
C GLY A 52 -0.80 -21.34 -2.06
N THR A 53 0.09 -20.43 -1.66
CA THR A 53 0.66 -20.43 -0.30
C THR A 53 -0.45 -20.25 0.73
N GLU A 54 -0.52 -21.14 1.72
CA GLU A 54 -1.48 -21.05 2.81
C GLU A 54 -1.15 -19.84 3.71
N ILE A 55 -2.18 -19.10 4.09
CA ILE A 55 -2.06 -17.87 4.88
C ILE A 55 -2.95 -17.99 6.11
N ASP A 56 -2.33 -17.99 7.29
CA ASP A 56 -3.03 -18.07 8.57
C ASP A 56 -3.58 -16.71 9.04
N GLU A 57 -2.83 -15.63 8.78
CA GLU A 57 -3.14 -14.29 9.28
C GLU A 57 -2.88 -13.22 8.22
N VAL A 58 -3.71 -12.18 8.23
CA VAL A 58 -3.57 -11.01 7.34
C VAL A 58 -3.65 -9.73 8.17
N PHE A 59 -2.64 -8.87 8.01
CA PHE A 59 -2.61 -7.55 8.64
C PHE A 59 -2.90 -6.44 7.64
N ILE A 60 -3.77 -5.50 8.03
CA ILE A 60 -4.11 -4.33 7.23
C ILE A 60 -4.20 -3.09 8.12
N GLY A 61 -3.29 -2.14 7.92
CA GLY A 61 -3.37 -0.84 8.60
C GLY A 61 -2.03 -0.21 8.95
N SER A 62 -1.02 -0.29 8.09
CA SER A 62 0.25 0.42 8.28
C SER A 62 0.13 1.90 7.88
N CYS A 63 1.22 2.67 8.03
CA CYS A 63 1.31 4.05 7.54
C CYS A 63 1.12 4.18 6.01
N MET A 64 1.36 3.10 5.26
CA MET A 64 1.12 3.05 3.81
C MET A 64 -0.37 3.01 3.45
N THR A 65 -1.26 2.87 4.45
CA THR A 65 -2.69 2.74 4.23
C THR A 65 -3.46 4.05 4.43
N ASN A 66 -4.48 4.28 3.60
CA ASN A 66 -5.44 5.36 3.75
C ASN A 66 -6.88 4.82 3.70
N ILE A 67 -7.86 5.70 3.91
CA ILE A 67 -9.29 5.33 3.96
C ILE A 67 -9.79 4.61 2.69
N GLY A 68 -9.20 4.89 1.53
CA GLY A 68 -9.54 4.23 0.27
C GLY A 68 -9.30 2.72 0.32
N HIS A 69 -8.19 2.28 0.93
CA HIS A 69 -7.86 0.86 1.03
C HIS A 69 -8.87 0.10 1.90
N PHE A 70 -9.29 0.68 3.02
CA PHE A 70 -10.31 0.08 3.89
C PHE A 70 -11.67 -0.02 3.18
N ARG A 71 -12.05 0.97 2.37
CA ARG A 71 -13.29 0.92 1.58
C ARG A 71 -13.26 -0.19 0.53
N ALA A 72 -12.14 -0.36 -0.16
CA ALA A 72 -11.94 -1.43 -1.13
C ALA A 72 -12.04 -2.82 -0.46
N GLN A 73 -11.39 -3.00 0.69
CA GLN A 73 -11.48 -4.25 1.45
C GLN A 73 -12.90 -4.55 1.92
N VAL A 74 -13.62 -3.57 2.45
CA VAL A 74 -15.02 -3.77 2.85
C VAL A 74 -15.88 -4.20 1.66
N SER A 75 -15.63 -3.65 0.46
CA SER A 75 -16.32 -4.10 -0.75
C SER A 75 -16.03 -5.56 -1.06
N PHE A 76 -14.76 -5.99 -0.98
CA PHE A 76 -14.34 -7.37 -1.23
C PHE A 76 -14.93 -8.34 -0.19
N LEU A 77 -14.87 -7.97 1.09
CA LEU A 77 -15.35 -8.78 2.21
C LEU A 77 -16.87 -8.94 2.22
N LYS A 78 -17.63 -7.94 1.77
CA LYS A 78 -19.09 -8.04 1.67
C LYS A 78 -19.56 -9.09 0.66
N THR A 79 -18.79 -9.32 -0.38
CA THR A 79 -19.12 -10.26 -1.46
C THR A 79 -18.60 -11.67 -1.18
N SER A 80 -17.70 -11.82 -0.20
CA SER A 80 -17.00 -13.07 0.08
C SER A 80 -17.61 -13.77 1.29
N VAL A 81 -17.94 -15.06 1.17
CA VAL A 81 -18.44 -15.91 2.27
C VAL A 81 -17.27 -16.37 3.15
N VAL A 82 -16.45 -15.44 3.64
CA VAL A 82 -15.30 -15.78 4.50
C VAL A 82 -15.75 -15.74 5.96
N ASN A 83 -16.05 -16.92 6.52
CA ASN A 83 -16.55 -17.04 7.89
C ASN A 83 -15.48 -16.84 8.97
N TRP A 84 -14.19 -16.86 8.61
CA TRP A 84 -13.09 -16.96 9.58
C TRP A 84 -11.82 -16.21 9.18
N ILE A 85 -11.92 -14.94 8.79
CA ILE A 85 -10.70 -14.11 8.86
C ILE A 85 -10.51 -13.79 10.33
N HIS A 86 -9.52 -14.40 10.96
CA HIS A 86 -8.99 -13.96 12.25
C HIS A 86 -8.30 -12.60 12.06
N VAL A 87 -9.09 -11.55 11.83
CA VAL A 87 -8.64 -10.16 11.98
C VAL A 87 -8.50 -9.95 13.49
N TYR A 88 -7.42 -10.46 14.09
CA TYR A 88 -7.10 -10.13 15.47
C TYR A 88 -6.87 -8.62 15.55
N GLY A 89 -7.88 -7.90 16.03
CA GLY A 89 -7.75 -6.81 16.99
C GLY A 89 -6.97 -5.53 16.64
N TRP A 90 -6.30 -5.37 15.49
CA TRP A 90 -5.45 -4.18 15.29
C TRP A 90 -6.18 -2.95 14.71
N LEU A 91 -7.38 -3.12 14.17
CA LEU A 91 -8.26 -2.00 13.78
C LEU A 91 -8.82 -1.20 14.98
N ARG A 92 -8.67 -1.70 16.22
CA ARG A 92 -9.16 -1.00 17.44
C ARG A 92 -8.36 0.25 17.80
N GLN A 93 -7.16 0.45 17.25
CA GLN A 93 -6.28 1.55 17.67
C GLN A 93 -6.64 2.89 17.01
N LEU A 94 -7.27 2.89 15.83
CA LEU A 94 -7.69 4.11 15.13
C LEU A 94 -8.95 4.77 15.71
N ARG A 95 -9.69 4.09 16.61
CA ARG A 95 -10.87 4.68 17.26
C ARG A 95 -10.49 5.60 18.43
N TRP A 96 -9.26 5.56 18.92
CA TRP A 96 -8.84 6.34 20.09
C TRP A 96 -8.15 7.68 19.74
N THR A 97 -7.57 7.82 18.55
CA THR A 97 -6.91 9.06 18.11
C THR A 97 -7.80 10.02 17.31
N ALA A 98 -8.98 9.59 16.86
CA ALA A 98 -9.94 10.43 16.13
C ALA A 98 -10.99 11.11 17.03
N ILE A 99 -10.91 10.96 18.36
CA ILE A 99 -11.85 11.53 19.35
C ILE A 99 -11.09 12.34 20.44
N SER A 100 -9.80 12.64 20.24
CA SER A 100 -9.01 13.50 21.15
C SER A 100 -8.54 14.77 20.45
#